data_AF-A0A7C4WXW0-F1
#
_entry.id   AF-A0A7C4WXW0-F1
#
_cell.length_a   1.000
_cell.length_b   1.000
_cell.length_c   1.000
_cell.angle_alpha   90.00
_cell.angle_beta   90.00
_cell.angle_gamma   90.00
#
_symmetry.space_group_name_H-M   'P 1'
#
loop_
_entity.id
_entity.type
_entity.pdbx_description
1 polymer ?
#
loop_
_entity_poly.entity_id
_entity_poly.type
_entity_poly.pdbx_seq_one_letter_code
_entity_poly.pdbx_strand_id
1 'polypeptide(L)'
;MKTADFKTVFRGGKGEAGASVLFMASIIAVYWPLIRYPFIGDDWLYLHFYMRKGFFESFRRFILTYYSAISYCPLPSFLSLSLYSLFGLKPAILRAVTLAMVFMNGYFIVCITCRILNDNAPA
;
A
#
# COMPACT_ATOMS: atom_id res chain seq x y z
N MET A 1 25.69 -17.38 7.76
CA MET A 1 24.23 -17.46 8.00
C MET A 1 23.69 -18.55 7.08
N LYS A 2 23.30 -19.71 7.62
CA LYS A 2 22.97 -20.91 6.82
C LYS A 2 21.57 -20.77 6.22
N THR A 3 21.44 -20.97 4.92
CA THR A 3 20.18 -21.01 4.15
C THR A 3 19.15 -22.01 4.70
N ALA A 4 19.58 -22.96 5.55
CA ALA A 4 18.71 -23.90 6.26
C ALA A 4 17.74 -23.24 7.25
N ASP A 5 18.07 -22.06 7.79
CA ASP A 5 17.27 -21.40 8.85
C ASP A 5 16.01 -20.70 8.31
N PHE A 6 15.99 -20.33 7.03
CA PHE A 6 14.81 -19.74 6.41
C PHE A 6 13.76 -20.81 6.06
N LYS A 7 14.20 -22.03 5.70
CA LYS A 7 13.31 -23.12 5.31
C LYS A 7 12.45 -23.63 6.47
N THR A 8 12.95 -23.52 7.70
CA THR A 8 12.27 -23.91 8.95
C THR A 8 11.23 -22.89 9.41
N VAL A 9 11.43 -21.59 9.16
CA VAL A 9 10.45 -20.55 9.53
C VAL A 9 9.16 -20.65 8.69
N PHE A 10 9.26 -21.11 7.44
CA PHE A 10 8.13 -21.20 6.51
C PHE A 10 7.50 -22.61 6.40
N ARG A 11 8.16 -23.68 6.87
CA ARG A 11 7.54 -25.02 6.92
C ARG A 11 6.72 -25.20 8.20
N GLY A 12 5.44 -24.80 8.19
CA GLY A 12 4.52 -25.26 9.24
C GLY A 12 3.29 -24.41 9.54
N GLY A 13 2.96 -23.38 8.74
CA GLY A 13 1.75 -22.55 8.88
C GLY A 13 1.71 -21.62 10.11
N LYS A 14 2.29 -22.02 11.25
CA LYS A 14 2.36 -21.22 12.49
C LYS A 14 3.49 -20.18 12.46
N GLY A 15 4.65 -20.53 11.87
CA GLY A 15 5.78 -19.59 11.70
C GLY A 15 5.51 -18.51 10.66
N GLU A 16 4.81 -18.88 9.58
CA GLU A 16 4.39 -17.98 8.50
C GLU A 16 3.41 -16.91 9.00
N ALA A 17 2.44 -17.30 9.84
CA ALA A 17 1.51 -16.37 10.46
C ALA A 17 2.24 -15.37 11.38
N GLY A 18 3.17 -15.86 12.22
CA GLY A 18 3.97 -15.01 13.09
C GLY A 18 4.85 -14.01 12.33
N ALA A 19 5.54 -14.48 11.28
CA ALA A 19 6.37 -13.63 10.44
C ALA A 19 5.54 -12.58 9.68
N SER A 20 4.35 -12.94 9.20
CA SER A 20 3.43 -12.03 8.53
C SER A 20 2.91 -10.94 9.48
N VAL A 21 2.59 -11.30 10.72
CA VAL A 21 2.17 -10.33 11.75
C VAL A 21 3.30 -9.39 12.13
N LEU A 22 4.52 -9.90 12.31
CA LEU A 22 5.70 -9.07 12.58
C LEU A 22 6.02 -8.13 11.42
N PHE A 23 5.83 -8.59 10.18
CA PHE A 23 6.00 -7.77 8.98
C PHE A 23 4.94 -6.67 8.87
N MET A 24 3.68 -6.99 9.17
CA MET A 24 2.63 -5.97 9.27
C MET A 24 2.94 -4.95 10.38
N ALA A 25 3.37 -5.42 11.54
CA ALA A 25 3.71 -4.57 12.68
C ALA A 25 4.89 -3.63 12.36
N SER A 26 5.91 -4.11 11.65
CA SER A 26 7.06 -3.27 11.25
C SER A 26 6.65 -2.21 10.23
N ILE A 27 5.80 -2.55 9.25
CA ILE A 27 5.22 -1.57 8.33
C ILE A 27 4.42 -0.51 9.11
N ILE A 28 3.54 -0.92 10.02
CA ILE A 28 2.78 0.04 10.83
C ILE A 28 3.71 0.94 11.64
N ALA A 29 4.77 0.40 12.25
CA ALA A 29 5.72 1.17 13.03
C ALA A 29 6.47 2.21 12.17
N VAL A 30 6.95 1.82 10.99
CA VAL A 30 7.67 2.72 10.06
C VAL A 30 6.74 3.81 9.53
N TYR A 31 5.51 3.45 9.18
CA TYR A 31 4.54 4.38 8.60
C TYR A 31 3.64 5.05 9.64
N TRP A 32 3.87 4.83 10.94
CA TRP A 32 3.08 5.42 12.03
C TRP A 32 2.97 6.95 11.96
N PRO A 33 4.05 7.70 11.64
CA PRO A 33 3.94 9.15 11.47
C PRO A 33 2.97 9.56 10.36
N LEU A 34 2.89 8.79 9.28
CA LEU A 34 1.98 9.05 8.15
C LEU A 34 0.52 8.72 8.50
N ILE A 35 0.30 7.73 9.36
CA ILE A 35 -1.04 7.42 9.90
C ILE A 35 -1.50 8.57 10.80
N ARG A 36 -0.64 8.98 11.75
CA ARG A 36 -0.97 9.93 12.83
C ARG A 36 -1.13 11.37 12.35
N TYR A 37 -0.33 11.82 11.39
CA TYR A 37 -0.30 13.23 10.99
C TYR A 37 -0.91 13.43 9.61
N PRO A 38 -2.10 14.05 9.52
CA PRO A 38 -2.82 14.12 8.27
C PRO A 38 -2.24 15.05 7.21
N PHE A 39 -1.31 15.92 7.60
CA PHE A 39 -0.72 16.96 6.77
C PHE A 39 0.63 16.57 6.14
N ILE A 40 1.15 15.38 6.43
CA ILE A 40 2.47 14.93 5.95
C ILE A 40 2.37 14.21 4.59
N GLY A 41 1.16 13.82 4.17
CA GLY A 41 0.93 13.12 2.90
C GLY A 41 0.27 13.98 1.82
N ASP A 42 0.46 13.56 0.56
CA ASP A 42 -0.20 14.12 -0.63
C ASP A 42 -1.74 14.04 -0.56
N ASP A 43 -2.28 13.27 0.39
CA ASP A 43 -3.70 13.18 0.74
C ASP A 43 -4.40 14.54 0.82
N TRP A 44 -3.72 15.56 1.37
CA TRP A 44 -4.28 16.90 1.54
C TRP A 44 -4.61 17.57 0.20
N LEU A 45 -3.74 17.39 -0.79
CA LEU A 45 -3.92 17.96 -2.12
C LEU A 45 -5.12 17.29 -2.84
N TYR A 46 -5.24 15.97 -2.73
CA TYR A 46 -6.40 15.23 -3.23
C TYR A 46 -7.70 15.63 -2.52
N LEU A 47 -7.65 15.81 -1.20
CA LEU A 47 -8.80 16.23 -0.40
C LEU A 47 -9.31 17.62 -0.83
N HIS A 48 -8.41 18.59 -0.99
CA HIS A 48 -8.75 19.93 -1.46
C HIS A 48 -9.30 19.95 -2.88
N PHE A 49 -8.73 19.12 -3.76
CA PHE A 49 -9.21 19.00 -5.13
C PHE A 49 -10.62 18.40 -5.18
N TYR A 50 -10.87 17.36 -4.38
CA TYR A 50 -12.16 16.70 -4.30
C TYR A 50 -13.25 17.60 -3.71
N MET A 51 -12.95 18.27 -2.58
CA MET A 51 -13.88 19.21 -1.94
C MET A 51 -14.32 20.35 -2.85
N ARG A 52 -13.44 20.82 -3.75
CA ARG A 52 -13.76 21.96 -4.64
C ARG A 52 -14.52 21.59 -5.92
N LYS A 53 -14.39 20.36 -6.43
CA LYS A 53 -14.88 20.00 -7.78
C LYS A 53 -15.86 18.83 -7.82
N GLY A 54 -15.93 18.02 -6.77
CA GLY A 54 -16.78 16.84 -6.73
C GLY A 54 -16.30 15.69 -7.64
N PHE A 55 -16.88 14.51 -7.42
CA PHE A 55 -16.43 13.25 -8.02
C PHE A 55 -16.36 13.28 -9.57
N PHE A 56 -17.44 13.71 -10.23
CA PHE A 56 -17.54 13.65 -11.69
C PHE A 56 -16.54 14.56 -12.41
N GLU A 57 -16.32 15.78 -11.92
CA GLU A 57 -15.35 16.70 -12.53
C GLU A 57 -13.90 16.26 -12.22
N SER A 58 -13.64 15.68 -11.05
CA SER A 58 -12.36 15.04 -10.75
C SER A 58 -12.09 13.82 -11.63
N PHE A 59 -13.09 12.97 -11.86
CA PHE A 59 -12.99 11.80 -12.74
C PHE A 59 -12.83 12.18 -14.21
N ARG A 60 -13.59 13.18 -14.67
CA ARG A 60 -13.49 13.69 -16.04
C ARG A 60 -12.10 14.24 -16.33
N ARG A 61 -11.52 15.01 -15.40
CA ARG A 61 -10.15 15.53 -15.52
C ARG A 61 -9.10 14.44 -15.42
N PHE A 62 -9.35 13.41 -14.62
CA PHE A 62 -8.50 12.23 -14.55
C PHE A 62 -8.36 11.53 -15.92
N ILE A 63 -9.48 11.36 -16.64
CA ILE A 63 -9.48 10.72 -17.96
C ILE A 63 -8.99 11.67 -19.07
N LEU A 64 -9.40 12.94 -19.04
CA LEU A 64 -9.24 13.86 -20.17
C LEU A 64 -8.10 14.87 -20.02
N THR A 65 -7.56 15.08 -18.82
CA THR A 65 -6.66 16.21 -18.51
C THR A 65 -5.37 15.71 -17.89
N TYR A 66 -4.65 14.88 -18.65
CA TYR A 66 -3.36 14.29 -18.27
C TYR A 66 -2.18 15.26 -18.47
N TYR A 67 -2.33 16.53 -18.04
CA TYR A 67 -1.37 17.60 -18.34
C TYR A 67 -1.17 18.58 -17.17
N SER A 68 -1.26 18.11 -15.93
CA SER A 68 -0.75 18.87 -14.78
C SER A 68 0.43 18.13 -14.15
N ALA A 69 1.55 18.83 -13.96
CA ALA A 69 2.78 18.32 -13.35
C ALA A 69 2.60 17.68 -11.94
N ILE A 70 1.42 17.85 -11.34
CA ILE A 70 1.04 17.34 -10.02
C ILE A 70 0.44 15.92 -10.10
N SER A 71 0.03 15.46 -11.29
CA SER A 71 -0.67 14.18 -11.49
C SER A 71 0.16 13.22 -12.35
N TYR A 72 1.36 12.85 -11.89
CA TYR A 72 2.20 11.88 -12.60
C TYR A 72 1.70 10.42 -12.46
N CYS A 73 0.93 10.12 -11.41
CA CYS A 73 0.50 8.75 -11.10
C CYS A 73 -1.04 8.60 -11.15
N PRO A 74 -1.60 7.95 -12.19
CA PRO A 74 -3.05 7.83 -12.35
C PRO A 74 -3.67 6.85 -11.35
N LEU A 75 -3.05 5.70 -11.16
CA LEU A 75 -3.59 4.61 -10.34
C LEU A 75 -3.83 5.03 -8.88
N PRO A 76 -2.86 5.66 -8.19
CA PRO A 76 -3.08 6.17 -6.84
C PRO A 76 -4.18 7.24 -6.79
N SER A 77 -4.23 8.12 -7.80
CA SER A 77 -5.25 9.17 -7.88
C SER A 77 -6.66 8.57 -8.03
N PHE A 78 -6.81 7.52 -8.85
CA PHE A 78 -8.07 6.80 -9.01
C PHE A 78 -8.48 6.08 -7.73
N LEU A 79 -7.55 5.39 -7.08
CA LEU A 79 -7.79 4.73 -5.79
C LEU A 79 -8.29 5.73 -4.74
N SER A 80 -7.61 6.86 -4.60
CA SER A 80 -8.01 7.94 -3.69
C SER A 80 -9.42 8.45 -4.03
N LEU A 81 -9.70 8.69 -5.32
CA LEU A 81 -11.00 9.14 -5.79
C LEU A 81 -12.12 8.14 -5.44
N SER A 82 -11.92 6.86 -5.70
CA SER A 82 -12.87 5.80 -5.39
C SER A 82 -13.12 5.68 -3.89
N LEU A 83 -12.07 5.70 -3.06
CA LEU A 83 -12.21 5.57 -1.62
C LEU A 83 -12.91 6.78 -0.99
N TYR A 84 -12.59 8.00 -1.43
CA TYR A 84 -13.29 9.20 -0.96
C TYR A 84 -14.74 9.29 -1.45
N SER A 85 -15.06 8.71 -2.61
CA SER A 85 -16.44 8.59 -3.09
C SER A 85 -17.27 7.61 -2.25
N LEU A 86 -16.71 6.45 -1.93
CA LEU A 86 -17.42 5.38 -1.21
C LEU A 86 -17.55 5.64 0.29
N PHE A 87 -16.51 6.18 0.92
CA PHE A 87 -16.43 6.28 2.37
C PHE A 87 -16.46 7.72 2.90
N GLY A 88 -16.61 8.70 2.01
CA GLY A 88 -16.54 10.12 2.31
C GLY A 88 -15.10 10.59 2.59
N LEU A 89 -14.95 11.84 3.01
CA LEU A 89 -13.67 12.53 3.25
C LEU A 89 -12.96 12.07 4.53
N LYS A 90 -12.75 10.76 4.66
CA LYS A 90 -12.12 10.10 5.82
C LYS A 90 -10.70 9.64 5.45
N PRO A 91 -9.66 10.43 5.73
CA PRO A 91 -8.28 10.09 5.33
C PRO A 91 -7.76 8.80 5.99
N ALA A 92 -8.31 8.43 7.14
CA ALA A 92 -7.95 7.17 7.82
C ALA A 92 -8.22 5.93 6.94
N ILE A 93 -9.27 5.93 6.13
CA ILE A 93 -9.63 4.78 5.28
C ILE A 93 -8.67 4.67 4.11
N LEU A 94 -8.38 5.79 3.45
CA LEU A 94 -7.36 5.84 2.39
C LEU A 94 -6.03 5.28 2.88
N ARG A 95 -5.57 5.72 4.06
CA ARG A 95 -4.30 5.27 4.65
C ARG A 95 -4.30 3.81 5.01
N ALA A 96 -5.38 3.32 5.62
CA ALA A 96 -5.50 1.91 5.95
C ALA A 96 -5.40 1.03 4.69
N VAL A 97 -6.07 1.45 3.60
CA VAL A 97 -6.00 0.74 2.31
C VAL A 97 -4.60 0.83 1.71
N THR A 98 -3.97 2.00 1.69
CA THR A 98 -2.60 2.16 1.19
C THR A 98 -1.60 1.31 1.98
N LEU A 99 -1.70 1.26 3.30
CA LEU A 99 -0.89 0.39 4.16
C LEU A 99 -1.10 -1.09 3.85
N ALA A 100 -2.36 -1.50 3.66
CA ALA A 100 -2.68 -2.86 3.27
C ALA A 100 -2.05 -3.20 1.90
N MET A 101 -2.06 -2.28 0.93
CA MET A 101 -1.40 -2.49 -0.35
C MET A 101 0.13 -2.61 -0.23
N VAL A 102 0.77 -1.80 0.62
CA VAL A 102 2.21 -1.91 0.91
C VAL A 102 2.52 -3.27 1.53
N PHE A 103 1.71 -3.71 2.51
CA PHE A 103 1.84 -5.02 3.12
C PHE A 103 1.72 -6.14 2.08
N MET A 104 0.67 -6.11 1.24
CA MET A 104 0.45 -7.12 0.22
C MET A 104 1.60 -7.17 -0.79
N ASN A 105 2.09 -6.01 -1.26
CA ASN A 105 3.24 -5.94 -2.16
C ASN A 105 4.51 -6.50 -1.52
N GLY A 106 4.80 -6.13 -0.28
CA GLY A 106 5.94 -6.67 0.46
C GLY A 106 5.82 -8.19 0.66
N TYR A 107 4.62 -8.67 1.00
CA TYR A 107 4.34 -10.09 1.15
C TYR A 107 4.54 -10.86 -0.16
N PHE A 108 4.06 -10.33 -1.28
CA PHE A 108 4.29 -10.92 -2.61
C PHE A 108 5.78 -11.03 -2.95
N ILE A 109 6.57 -9.98 -2.68
CA ILE A 109 8.02 -10.01 -2.88
C ILE A 109 8.65 -11.13 -2.05
N VAL A 110 8.30 -11.24 -0.76
CA VAL A 110 8.79 -12.31 0.11
C VAL A 110 8.43 -13.68 -0.46
N CYS A 111 7.17 -13.90 -0.85
CA CYS A 111 6.74 -15.16 -1.46
C CYS A 111 7.54 -15.51 -2.72
N ILE A 112 7.74 -14.54 -3.62
CA ILE A 112 8.52 -14.72 -4.86
C ILE A 112 9.98 -15.04 -4.53
N THR A 113 10.61 -14.28 -3.63
CA THR A 113 11.99 -14.52 -3.22
C THR A 113 12.15 -15.90 -2.57
N CYS A 114 11.24 -16.30 -1.68
CA CYS A 114 11.24 -17.64 -1.10
C CYS A 114 11.10 -18.72 -2.16
N ARG A 115 10.26 -18.50 -3.18
CA ARG A 115 10.11 -19.46 -4.29
C ARG A 115 11.41 -19.59 -5.09
N ILE A 116 12.01 -18.47 -5.49
CA ILE A 116 13.28 -18.44 -6.24
C ILE A 116 14.40 -19.10 -5.45
N LEU A 117 14.51 -18.85 -4.14
CA LEU A 117 15.54 -19.45 -3.30
C LEU A 117 15.36 -20.96 -3.15
N ASN A 118 14.12 -21.45 -3.07
CA ASN A 118 13.84 -22.88 -3.03
C ASN A 118 14.14 -23.58 -4.36
N ASP A 119 13.82 -22.93 -5.48
CA ASP A 119 14.06 -23.47 -6.83
C ASP A 119 15.57 -23.54 -7.17
N ASN A 120 16.39 -22.67 -6.56
CA ASN A 120 17.85 -22.63 -6.75
C ASN A 120 18.67 -23.35 -5.66
N ALA A 121 18.03 -23.99 -4.69
CA ALA A 121 18.76 -24.71 -3.64
C ALA A 121 19.43 -25.96 -4.23
N PRO A 122 20.74 -26.17 -4.02
CA PRO A 122 21.39 -27.41 -4.45
C PRO A 122 20.72 -28.60 -3.74
N ALA A 123 20.47 -29.67 -4.53
CA ALA A 123 19.85 -30.91 -4.07
C ALA A 123 20.63 -31.56 -2.92
#